data_AF-A0A5S9R6G4-F1
#
_entry.id   AF-A0A5S9R6G4-F1
#
_cell.length_a   1.000
_cell.length_b   1.000
_cell.length_c   1.000
_cell.angle_alpha   90.00
_cell.angle_beta   90.00
_cell.angle_gamma   90.00
#
_symmetry.space_group_name_H-M   'P 1'
#
loop_
_entity.id
_entity.type
_entity.pdbx_description
1 polymer ?
#
loop_
_entity_poly.entity_id
_entity_poly.type
_entity_poly.pdbx_seq_one_letter_code
_entity_poly.pdbx_strand_id
1 'polypeptide(L)'
;MPVAIPPAMIKELRHLLASAISDAKAYDVPGLCRRLNLADGEEQEAFASKYKYAQKRLADVSAEQVVVSARELAAEEQRFELSEQLAKIDELNGPAVTTLTRRRLIALFEGRPLAREIEDIELIRGLWPIGSLRAPHPSDEATLEDYLHRHTIRNDDLTQRDVLETLGLLTCSRAQLFKFLAAVTAPDAFSGSEQIELAEKIDGLLRHDGYTLALAGRISGSPFYAVRVAPTGSPADASISATLAAFDPTQVHARWTMAMERRGSEPAGAITLARTLLEDVCKWILEEAGETWQEADDLPALYRKLSKVLKLAPDDHTEQVFKQILGSCQSVVESLGALRNKLSDAHSPGPKRARPQPRHAELAVNLAGAMATFLVATWEARKEARGGSSSEAAHGIGRKPRG
;
A
#
# COMPACT_ATOMS: atom_id res chain seq x y z
N MET A 1 -0.42 8.15 13.15
CA MET A 1 -1.64 8.80 13.69
C MET A 1 -2.74 8.69 12.66
N PRO A 2 -4.00 8.38 13.02
CA PRO A 2 -5.09 8.35 12.05
C PRO A 2 -5.26 9.73 11.41
N VAL A 3 -5.38 9.77 10.09
CA VAL A 3 -5.63 11.02 9.35
C VAL A 3 -6.99 11.58 9.76
N ALA A 4 -7.03 12.85 10.18
CA ALA A 4 -8.28 13.53 10.52
C ALA A 4 -9.16 13.67 9.27
N ILE A 5 -10.44 13.32 9.38
CA ILE A 5 -11.38 13.39 8.25
C ILE A 5 -11.63 14.87 7.90
N PRO A 6 -11.47 15.30 6.64
CA PRO A 6 -11.71 16.68 6.24
C PRO A 6 -13.15 17.14 6.55
N PRO A 7 -13.35 18.36 7.10
CA PRO A 7 -14.68 18.85 7.48
C PRO A 7 -15.71 18.85 6.33
N ALA A 8 -15.24 19.12 5.09
CA ALA A 8 -16.09 19.08 3.91
C ALA A 8 -16.65 17.69 3.62
N MET A 9 -15.86 16.63 3.85
CA MET A 9 -16.29 15.25 3.61
C MET A 9 -17.33 14.81 4.64
N ILE A 10 -17.17 15.22 5.90
CA ILE A 10 -18.17 14.96 6.95
C ILE A 10 -19.45 15.75 6.70
N LYS A 11 -19.35 17.01 6.25
CA LYS A 11 -20.53 17.81 5.89
C LYS A 11 -21.34 17.13 4.80
N GLU A 12 -20.67 16.64 3.75
CA GLU A 12 -21.32 15.89 2.67
C GLU A 12 -21.94 14.58 3.18
N LEU A 13 -21.21 13.82 4.00
CA LEU A 13 -21.71 12.58 4.57
C LEU A 13 -22.97 12.81 5.43
N ARG A 14 -23.02 13.89 6.21
CA ARG A 14 -24.23 14.29 6.96
C ARG A 14 -25.41 14.59 6.02
N HIS A 15 -25.16 15.26 4.90
CA HIS A 15 -26.20 15.55 3.91
C HIS A 15 -26.75 14.26 3.29
N LEU A 16 -25.86 13.39 2.81
CA LEU A 16 -26.22 12.10 2.20
C LEU A 16 -26.94 11.19 3.19
N LEU A 17 -26.49 11.11 4.43
CA LEU A 17 -27.14 10.32 5.48
C LEU A 17 -28.52 10.89 5.84
N ALA A 18 -28.66 12.21 5.94
CA ALA A 18 -29.96 12.84 6.18
C ALA A 18 -30.94 12.58 5.03
N SER A 19 -30.46 12.68 3.78
CA SER A 19 -31.23 12.33 2.59
C SER A 19 -31.67 10.87 2.62
N ALA A 20 -30.75 9.96 2.95
CA ALA A 20 -31.02 8.54 3.02
C ALA A 20 -32.07 8.17 4.08
N ILE A 21 -31.95 8.74 5.29
CA ILE A 21 -32.97 8.58 6.34
C ILE A 21 -34.32 9.13 5.86
N SER A 22 -34.32 10.22 5.08
CA SER A 22 -35.53 10.87 4.64
C SER A 22 -36.35 10.10 3.62
N ASP A 23 -35.82 9.03 3.03
CA ASP A 23 -36.58 8.16 2.13
C ASP A 23 -37.52 7.20 2.87
N ALA A 24 -37.24 6.91 4.15
CA ALA A 24 -38.15 6.15 5.00
C ALA A 24 -39.51 6.84 5.15
N LYS A 25 -40.53 6.09 5.56
CA LYS A 25 -41.84 6.68 5.87
C LYS A 25 -41.74 7.53 7.14
N ALA A 26 -42.51 8.62 7.21
CA ALA A 26 -42.36 9.61 8.28
C ALA A 26 -42.50 9.01 9.69
N TYR A 27 -43.37 8.02 9.87
CA TYR A 27 -43.55 7.32 11.14
C TYR A 27 -42.41 6.32 11.49
N ASP A 28 -41.61 5.89 10.51
CA ASP A 28 -40.47 4.99 10.72
C ASP A 28 -39.17 5.77 10.99
N VAL A 29 -39.10 7.05 10.59
CA VAL A 29 -37.89 7.89 10.70
C VAL A 29 -37.35 7.99 12.13
N PRO A 30 -38.17 8.26 13.19
CA PRO A 30 -37.66 8.27 14.57
C PRO A 30 -37.07 6.92 15.01
N GLY A 31 -37.71 5.81 14.62
CA GLY A 31 -37.21 4.47 14.90
C GLY A 31 -35.88 4.17 14.20
N LEU A 32 -35.76 4.57 12.93
CA LEU A 32 -34.52 4.46 12.16
C LEU A 32 -33.38 5.27 12.80
N CYS A 33 -33.63 6.54 13.18
CA CYS A 33 -32.63 7.36 13.87
C CYS A 33 -32.14 6.71 15.18
N ARG A 34 -33.05 6.11 15.97
CA ARG A 34 -32.67 5.37 17.19
C ARG A 34 -31.78 4.16 16.89
N ARG A 35 -32.08 3.39 15.84
CA ARG A 35 -31.22 2.25 15.44
C ARG A 35 -29.81 2.70 15.03
N LEU A 36 -29.72 3.84 14.35
CA LEU A 36 -28.47 4.45 13.92
C LEU A 36 -27.74 5.21 15.04
N ASN A 37 -28.14 5.04 16.31
CA ASN A 37 -27.57 5.73 17.48
C ASN A 37 -27.60 7.27 17.38
N LEU A 38 -28.63 7.82 16.73
CA LEU A 38 -28.89 9.25 16.67
C LEU A 38 -29.88 9.68 17.77
N ALA A 39 -29.83 10.95 18.15
CA ALA A 39 -30.73 11.51 19.15
C ALA A 39 -32.21 11.36 18.77
N ASP A 40 -33.07 11.21 19.77
CA ASP A 40 -34.50 11.04 19.58
C ASP A 40 -35.23 12.36 19.25
N GLY A 41 -36.51 12.29 18.91
CA GLY A 41 -37.44 13.39 19.16
C GLY A 41 -38.82 13.14 18.58
N GLU A 42 -39.61 14.19 18.43
CA GLU A 42 -41.06 14.06 18.29
C GLU A 42 -41.48 13.63 16.88
N GLU A 43 -42.47 12.74 16.78
CA GLU A 43 -43.02 12.28 15.50
C GLU A 43 -43.54 13.46 14.66
N GLN A 44 -44.11 14.49 15.29
CA GLN A 44 -44.57 15.71 14.64
C GLN A 44 -43.45 16.42 13.86
N GLU A 45 -42.20 16.40 14.37
CA GLU A 45 -41.05 16.95 13.64
C GLU A 45 -40.77 16.16 12.35
N ALA A 46 -40.88 14.82 12.41
CA ALA A 46 -40.65 13.94 11.26
C ALA A 46 -41.73 14.09 10.19
N PHE A 47 -42.99 14.27 10.59
CA PHE A 47 -44.11 14.57 9.69
C PHE A 47 -43.98 15.95 9.01
N ALA A 48 -43.40 16.94 9.68
CA ALA A 48 -43.16 18.25 9.09
C ALA A 48 -42.07 18.22 8.01
N SER A 49 -40.94 17.55 8.28
CA SER A 49 -39.89 17.32 7.29
C SER A 49 -38.91 16.23 7.75
N LYS A 50 -38.98 15.06 7.10
CA LYS A 50 -38.08 13.92 7.35
C LYS A 50 -36.59 14.30 7.22
N TYR A 51 -36.24 15.08 6.20
CA TYR A 51 -34.87 15.54 5.98
C TYR A 51 -34.40 16.49 7.09
N LYS A 52 -35.19 17.50 7.46
CA LYS A 52 -34.82 18.43 8.55
C LYS A 52 -34.74 17.72 9.90
N TYR A 53 -35.62 16.76 10.15
CA TYR A 53 -35.58 15.88 11.32
C TYR A 53 -34.23 15.17 11.42
N ALA A 54 -33.79 14.51 10.35
CA ALA A 54 -32.51 13.80 10.31
C ALA A 54 -31.32 14.77 10.40
N GLN A 55 -31.35 15.87 9.66
CA GLN A 55 -30.29 16.88 9.63
C GLN A 55 -30.03 17.48 11.02
N LYS A 56 -31.08 17.82 11.78
CA LYS A 56 -30.99 18.36 13.15
C LYS A 56 -30.23 17.38 14.06
N ARG A 57 -30.55 16.09 13.97
CA ARG A 57 -29.93 15.04 14.79
C ARG A 57 -28.49 14.76 14.40
N LEU A 58 -28.15 14.88 13.12
CA LEU A 58 -26.79 14.69 12.63
C LEU A 58 -25.86 15.90 12.90
N ALA A 59 -26.42 17.07 13.17
CA ALA A 59 -25.65 18.29 13.44
C ALA A 59 -24.85 18.19 14.74
N ASP A 60 -25.45 17.64 15.79
CA ASP A 60 -24.87 17.55 17.14
C ASP A 60 -24.02 16.29 17.36
N VAL A 61 -23.91 15.43 16.35
CA VAL A 61 -23.22 14.13 16.41
C VAL A 61 -21.77 14.27 15.94
N SER A 62 -20.86 13.57 16.63
CA SER A 62 -19.43 13.56 16.29
C SER A 62 -19.18 12.99 14.90
N ALA A 63 -18.07 13.38 14.26
CA ALA A 63 -17.71 12.87 12.93
C ALA A 63 -17.57 11.35 12.90
N GLU A 64 -17.00 10.76 13.95
CA GLU A 64 -16.85 9.30 14.10
C GLU A 64 -18.21 8.60 14.14
N GLN A 65 -19.14 9.12 14.94
CA GLN A 65 -20.48 8.54 15.04
C GLN A 65 -21.27 8.71 13.73
N VAL A 66 -21.13 9.82 13.01
CA VAL A 66 -21.75 9.97 11.67
C VAL A 66 -21.25 8.89 10.70
N VAL A 67 -19.94 8.57 10.72
CA VAL A 67 -19.37 7.50 9.89
C VAL A 67 -19.93 6.13 10.29
N VAL A 68 -20.04 5.84 11.58
CA VAL A 68 -20.62 4.58 12.08
C VAL A 68 -22.08 4.45 11.61
N SER A 69 -22.92 5.45 11.86
CA SER A 69 -24.32 5.46 11.44
C SER A 69 -24.48 5.34 9.91
N ALA A 70 -23.62 6.00 9.14
CA ALA A 70 -23.63 5.89 7.69
C ALA A 70 -23.29 4.48 7.20
N ARG A 71 -22.31 3.81 7.84
CA ARG A 71 -21.94 2.42 7.51
C ARG A 71 -23.04 1.43 7.86
N GLU A 72 -23.68 1.59 9.02
CA GLU A 72 -24.83 0.77 9.43
C GLU A 72 -25.95 0.87 8.39
N LEU A 73 -26.31 2.09 7.97
CA LEU A 73 -27.34 2.27 6.96
C LEU A 73 -26.94 1.72 5.58
N ALA A 74 -25.69 1.95 5.15
CA ALA A 74 -25.18 1.47 3.87
C ALA A 74 -25.08 -0.08 3.80
N ALA A 75 -25.01 -0.76 4.94
CA ALA A 75 -25.03 -2.22 5.01
C ALA A 75 -26.45 -2.80 4.81
N GLU A 76 -27.50 -2.05 5.17
CA GLU A 76 -28.90 -2.47 4.99
C GLU A 76 -29.42 -2.13 3.58
N GLU A 77 -29.05 -0.96 3.05
CA GLU A 77 -29.54 -0.45 1.77
C GLU A 77 -28.39 0.10 0.91
N GLN A 78 -28.24 -0.43 -0.31
CA GLN A 78 -27.20 0.02 -1.23
C GLN A 78 -27.55 1.38 -1.85
N ARG A 79 -26.98 2.45 -1.27
CA ARG A 79 -27.01 3.80 -1.82
C ARG A 79 -25.65 4.17 -2.37
N PHE A 80 -25.58 4.46 -3.66
CA PHE A 80 -24.31 4.70 -4.34
C PHE A 80 -23.59 5.91 -3.78
N GLU A 81 -24.22 7.09 -3.70
CA GLU A 81 -23.56 8.32 -3.25
C GLU A 81 -23.08 8.21 -1.80
N LEU A 82 -23.86 7.57 -0.93
CA LEU A 82 -23.48 7.33 0.48
C LEU A 82 -22.28 6.37 0.57
N SER A 83 -22.33 5.25 -0.15
CA SER A 83 -21.24 4.27 -0.22
C SER A 83 -19.97 4.86 -0.83
N GLU A 84 -20.12 5.70 -1.85
CA GLU A 84 -19.03 6.38 -2.54
C GLU A 84 -18.35 7.40 -1.61
N GLN A 85 -19.13 8.15 -0.84
CA GLN A 85 -18.58 9.07 0.15
C GLN A 85 -17.87 8.36 1.30
N LEU A 86 -18.43 7.23 1.77
CA LEU A 86 -17.77 6.36 2.75
C LEU A 86 -16.45 5.80 2.23
N ALA A 87 -16.43 5.31 0.97
CA ALA A 87 -15.21 4.81 0.34
C ALA A 87 -14.12 5.88 0.28
N LYS A 88 -14.48 7.13 -0.06
CA LYS A 88 -13.52 8.26 -0.04
C LYS A 88 -12.95 8.53 1.36
N ILE A 89 -13.73 8.35 2.42
CA ILE A 89 -13.28 8.51 3.80
C ILE A 89 -12.36 7.35 4.21
N ASP A 90 -12.74 6.11 3.91
CA ASP A 90 -11.98 4.91 4.26
C ASP A 90 -10.59 4.92 3.59
N GLU A 91 -10.51 5.53 2.43
CA GLU A 91 -9.33 5.53 1.59
C GLU A 91 -8.39 6.73 1.83
N LEU A 92 -8.70 7.60 2.80
CA LEU A 92 -7.83 8.70 3.22
C LEU A 92 -6.43 8.22 3.62
N ASN A 93 -6.35 6.99 4.13
CA ASN A 93 -5.08 6.32 4.42
C ASN A 93 -4.67 5.47 3.20
N GLY A 94 -3.59 5.87 2.52
CA GLY A 94 -2.97 5.11 1.43
C GLY A 94 -2.54 5.99 0.25
N PRO A 95 -1.73 5.45 -0.69
CA PRO A 95 -1.26 6.20 -1.84
C PRO A 95 -2.44 6.66 -2.72
N ALA A 96 -2.54 7.94 -3.03
CA ALA A 96 -3.62 8.44 -3.88
C ALA A 96 -3.36 8.08 -5.34
N VAL A 97 -4.41 7.73 -6.10
CA VAL A 97 -4.33 7.77 -7.57
C VAL A 97 -4.51 9.21 -8.01
N THR A 98 -3.43 9.80 -8.50
CA THR A 98 -3.34 11.24 -8.79
C THR A 98 -4.29 11.64 -9.90
N THR A 99 -4.72 12.90 -9.90
CA THR A 99 -5.53 13.46 -10.99
C THR A 99 -4.82 13.36 -12.34
N LEU A 100 -3.48 13.40 -12.37
CA LEU A 100 -2.70 13.21 -13.58
C LEU A 100 -2.84 11.79 -14.13
N THR A 101 -2.70 10.77 -13.27
CA THR A 101 -2.92 9.37 -13.66
C THR A 101 -4.34 9.14 -14.13
N ARG A 102 -5.35 9.69 -13.43
CA ARG A 102 -6.75 9.62 -13.86
C ARG A 102 -6.98 10.22 -15.25
N ARG A 103 -6.42 11.40 -15.55
CA ARG A 103 -6.49 12.00 -16.89
C ARG A 103 -5.82 11.13 -17.95
N ARG A 104 -4.67 10.52 -17.64
CA ARG A 104 -3.98 9.61 -18.57
C ARG A 104 -4.77 8.32 -18.80
N LEU A 105 -5.43 7.79 -17.76
CA LEU A 105 -6.33 6.64 -17.88
C LEU A 105 -7.52 6.96 -18.79
N ILE A 106 -8.16 8.12 -18.62
CA ILE A 106 -9.24 8.60 -19.50
C ILE A 106 -8.75 8.70 -20.95
N ALA A 107 -7.57 9.28 -21.16
CA ALA A 107 -6.99 9.44 -22.50
C ALA A 107 -6.70 8.12 -23.21
N LEU A 108 -6.56 6.99 -22.49
CA LEU A 108 -6.44 5.68 -23.14
C LEU A 108 -7.68 5.35 -23.97
N PHE A 109 -8.86 5.85 -23.59
CA PHE A 109 -10.14 5.59 -24.24
C PHE A 109 -10.54 6.65 -25.27
N GLU A 110 -9.67 7.62 -25.55
CA GLU A 110 -9.95 8.64 -26.56
C GLU A 110 -9.97 8.02 -27.97
N GLY A 111 -11.11 8.11 -28.65
CA GLY A 111 -11.30 7.53 -29.98
C GLY A 111 -11.47 6.01 -30.02
N ARG A 112 -11.78 5.37 -28.87
CA ARG A 112 -12.06 3.93 -28.80
C ARG A 112 -13.17 3.63 -27.77
N PRO A 113 -13.91 2.52 -27.92
CA PRO A 113 -14.96 2.15 -26.96
C PRO A 113 -14.38 1.67 -25.62
N LEU A 114 -15.22 1.63 -24.59
CA LEU A 114 -14.90 1.02 -23.27
C LEU A 114 -15.00 -0.50 -23.30
N ALA A 115 -15.80 -1.06 -24.20
CA ALA A 115 -15.94 -2.48 -24.42
C ALA A 115 -16.12 -2.81 -25.91
N ARG A 116 -15.72 -4.02 -26.30
CA ARG A 116 -15.90 -4.59 -27.64
C ARG A 116 -16.97 -5.67 -27.67
N GLU A 117 -17.05 -6.44 -26.59
CA GLU A 117 -17.94 -7.62 -26.51
C GLU A 117 -19.35 -7.25 -26.00
N ILE A 118 -19.48 -6.12 -25.30
CA ILE A 118 -20.75 -5.53 -24.83
C ILE A 118 -20.82 -4.04 -25.18
N GLU A 119 -22.01 -3.46 -25.11
CA GLU A 119 -22.18 -2.02 -25.30
C GLU A 119 -21.59 -1.22 -24.13
N ASP A 120 -20.98 -0.06 -24.43
CA ASP A 120 -20.43 0.83 -23.40
C ASP A 120 -21.46 1.20 -22.33
N ILE A 121 -22.71 1.42 -22.72
CA ILE A 121 -23.79 1.75 -21.79
C ILE A 121 -24.11 0.59 -20.83
N GLU A 122 -23.99 -0.66 -21.29
CA GLU A 122 -24.17 -1.85 -20.47
C GLU A 122 -23.03 -1.99 -19.45
N LEU A 123 -21.78 -1.78 -19.88
CA LEU A 123 -20.62 -1.74 -18.99
C LEU A 123 -20.77 -0.65 -17.92
N ILE A 124 -21.18 0.56 -18.33
CA ILE A 124 -21.39 1.69 -17.42
C ILE A 124 -22.50 1.37 -16.40
N ARG A 125 -23.62 0.77 -16.85
CA ARG A 125 -24.74 0.38 -15.96
C ARG A 125 -24.32 -0.63 -14.90
N GLY A 126 -23.36 -1.52 -15.21
CA GLY A 126 -22.79 -2.46 -14.25
C GLY A 126 -21.92 -1.80 -13.16
N LEU A 127 -21.44 -0.57 -13.39
CA LEU A 127 -20.51 0.13 -12.51
C LEU A 127 -21.16 1.29 -11.75
N TRP A 128 -22.04 2.04 -12.41
CA TRP A 128 -22.76 3.18 -11.85
C TRP A 128 -24.26 2.97 -12.00
N PRO A 129 -25.09 3.32 -10.99
CA PRO A 129 -26.54 3.21 -11.10
C PRO A 129 -27.11 4.41 -11.88
N ILE A 130 -26.72 4.53 -13.15
CA ILE A 130 -26.99 5.69 -14.03
C ILE A 130 -28.48 6.04 -14.18
N GLY A 131 -29.39 5.06 -14.06
CA GLY A 131 -30.84 5.30 -14.06
C GLY A 131 -31.38 5.95 -12.78
N SER A 132 -30.57 6.03 -11.71
CA SER A 132 -30.92 6.72 -10.45
C SER A 132 -30.12 8.00 -10.22
N LEU A 133 -28.97 8.13 -10.88
CA LEU A 133 -28.15 9.33 -10.80
C LEU A 133 -28.79 10.45 -11.62
N ARG A 134 -28.68 11.69 -11.13
CA ARG A 134 -29.18 12.86 -11.86
C ARG A 134 -28.28 13.17 -13.05
N ALA A 135 -28.88 13.71 -14.11
CA ALA A 135 -28.15 14.26 -15.23
C ALA A 135 -27.30 15.48 -14.80
N PRO A 136 -26.17 15.73 -15.47
CA PRO A 136 -25.33 16.89 -15.19
C PRO A 136 -26.04 18.19 -15.56
N HIS A 137 -25.89 19.24 -14.74
CA HIS A 137 -26.38 20.58 -15.11
C HIS A 137 -25.49 21.19 -16.21
N PRO A 138 -26.03 21.82 -17.27
CA PRO A 138 -27.41 22.31 -17.43
C PRO A 138 -28.39 21.38 -18.19
N SER A 139 -28.26 20.05 -18.12
CA SER A 139 -29.22 19.14 -18.77
C SER A 139 -30.61 19.17 -18.14
N ASP A 140 -31.64 19.05 -18.98
CA ASP A 140 -33.05 18.87 -18.57
C ASP A 140 -33.42 17.39 -18.32
N GLU A 141 -32.48 16.45 -18.48
CA GLU A 141 -32.77 15.04 -18.25
C GLU A 141 -33.00 14.70 -16.78
N ALA A 142 -33.92 13.76 -16.57
CA ALA A 142 -34.18 13.23 -15.23
C ALA A 142 -33.00 12.42 -14.71
N THR A 143 -32.43 11.55 -15.56
CA THR A 143 -31.38 10.60 -15.17
C THR A 143 -30.12 10.74 -16.00
N LEU A 144 -28.99 10.30 -15.43
CA LEU A 144 -27.72 10.22 -16.14
C LEU A 144 -27.79 9.21 -17.29
N GLU A 145 -28.59 8.15 -17.17
CA GLU A 145 -28.82 7.20 -18.25
C GLU A 145 -29.50 7.87 -19.46
N ASP A 146 -30.55 8.66 -19.25
CA ASP A 146 -31.23 9.38 -20.34
C ASP A 146 -30.29 10.41 -21.01
N TYR A 147 -29.47 11.08 -20.19
CA TYR A 147 -28.46 12.02 -20.67
C TYR A 147 -27.44 11.31 -21.56
N LEU A 148 -26.83 10.23 -21.07
CA LEU A 148 -25.83 9.48 -21.84
C LEU A 148 -26.46 8.90 -23.11
N HIS A 149 -27.62 8.25 -23.03
CA HIS A 149 -28.29 7.68 -24.19
C HIS A 149 -28.57 8.74 -25.28
N ARG A 150 -29.04 9.93 -24.91
CA ARG A 150 -29.21 11.01 -25.89
C ARG A 150 -27.90 11.38 -26.57
N HIS A 151 -26.88 11.63 -25.78
CA HIS A 151 -25.67 12.29 -26.27
C HIS A 151 -24.65 11.33 -26.90
N THR A 152 -24.70 10.04 -26.57
CA THR A 152 -23.82 9.02 -27.17
C THR A 152 -24.48 8.20 -28.28
N ILE A 153 -25.81 8.01 -28.24
CA ILE A 153 -26.52 7.15 -29.22
C ILE A 153 -27.35 7.99 -30.19
N ARG A 154 -28.11 8.97 -29.70
CA ARG A 154 -29.02 9.75 -30.56
C ARG A 154 -28.32 10.89 -31.30
N ASN A 155 -27.43 11.62 -30.62
CA ASN A 155 -26.77 12.80 -31.16
C ASN A 155 -25.30 12.56 -31.53
N ASP A 156 -24.64 11.61 -30.86
CA ASP A 156 -23.20 11.32 -31.01
C ASP A 156 -22.32 12.59 -30.84
N ASP A 157 -22.62 13.37 -29.80
CA ASP A 157 -22.01 14.67 -29.51
C ASP A 157 -21.14 14.68 -28.23
N LEU A 158 -21.05 13.55 -27.52
CA LEU A 158 -20.09 13.36 -26.42
C LEU A 158 -18.95 12.43 -26.81
N THR A 159 -17.72 12.85 -26.55
CA THR A 159 -16.56 11.97 -26.68
C THR A 159 -16.49 11.01 -25.49
N GLN A 160 -15.71 9.93 -25.64
CA GLN A 160 -15.47 8.99 -24.53
C GLN A 160 -14.87 9.67 -23.29
N ARG A 161 -14.05 10.71 -23.51
CA ARG A 161 -13.50 11.54 -22.43
C ARG A 161 -14.64 12.23 -21.68
N ASP A 162 -15.55 12.87 -22.38
CA ASP A 162 -16.66 13.61 -21.77
C ASP A 162 -17.58 12.67 -20.98
N VAL A 163 -17.83 11.47 -21.50
CA VAL A 163 -18.60 10.42 -20.79
C VAL A 163 -17.91 10.05 -19.47
N LEU A 164 -16.62 9.72 -19.50
CA LEU A 164 -15.86 9.33 -18.30
C LEU A 164 -15.72 10.47 -17.29
N GLU A 165 -15.55 11.71 -17.75
CA GLU A 165 -15.54 12.88 -16.89
C GLU A 165 -16.92 13.13 -16.24
N THR A 166 -18.00 12.96 -17.00
CA THR A 166 -19.38 13.06 -16.50
C THR A 166 -19.70 11.99 -15.46
N LEU A 167 -19.19 10.77 -15.64
CA LEU A 167 -19.26 9.70 -14.63
C LEU A 167 -18.43 9.97 -13.37
N GLY A 168 -17.65 11.05 -13.37
CA GLY A 168 -16.85 11.48 -12.22
C GLY A 168 -15.53 10.72 -12.09
N LEU A 169 -14.96 10.16 -13.16
CA LEU A 169 -13.74 9.35 -13.06
C LEU A 169 -12.52 10.14 -12.52
N LEU A 170 -12.55 11.46 -12.60
CA LEU A 170 -11.55 12.35 -12.00
C LEU A 170 -11.69 12.51 -10.47
N THR A 171 -12.89 12.29 -9.92
CA THR A 171 -13.25 12.61 -8.53
C THR A 171 -13.82 11.44 -7.73
N CYS A 172 -14.10 10.30 -8.39
CA CYS A 172 -14.60 9.10 -7.73
C CYS A 172 -13.56 8.48 -6.80
N SER A 173 -14.02 7.67 -5.85
CA SER A 173 -13.20 6.92 -4.93
C SER A 173 -12.22 6.02 -5.69
N ARG A 174 -11.08 5.67 -5.08
CA ARG A 174 -10.17 4.66 -5.64
C ARG A 174 -10.92 3.33 -5.80
N ALA A 175 -11.80 2.99 -4.87
CA ALA A 175 -12.63 1.79 -4.98
C ALA A 175 -13.47 1.77 -6.27
N GLN A 176 -14.15 2.87 -6.59
CA GLN A 176 -14.95 2.97 -7.81
C GLN A 176 -14.07 3.00 -9.07
N LEU A 177 -12.95 3.71 -9.03
CA LEU A 177 -11.96 3.68 -10.11
C LEU A 177 -11.45 2.26 -10.37
N PHE A 178 -11.13 1.49 -9.32
CA PHE A 178 -10.60 0.13 -9.45
C PHE A 178 -11.64 -0.84 -10.01
N LYS A 179 -12.92 -0.68 -9.65
CA LYS A 179 -14.02 -1.42 -10.29
C LYS A 179 -14.09 -1.12 -11.78
N PHE A 180 -14.01 0.16 -12.16
CA PHE A 180 -13.99 0.56 -13.56
C PHE A 180 -12.80 -0.06 -14.32
N LEU A 181 -11.58 0.04 -13.78
CA LEU A 181 -10.39 -0.53 -14.41
C LEU A 181 -10.44 -2.05 -14.53
N ALA A 182 -11.02 -2.73 -13.55
CA ALA A 182 -11.27 -4.17 -13.63
C ALA A 182 -12.30 -4.50 -14.71
N ALA A 183 -13.41 -3.76 -14.81
CA ALA A 183 -14.46 -3.99 -15.79
C ALA A 183 -14.00 -3.73 -17.24
N VAL A 184 -13.31 -2.63 -17.52
CA VAL A 184 -12.78 -2.34 -18.87
C VAL A 184 -11.62 -3.27 -19.27
N THR A 185 -11.14 -4.12 -18.37
CA THR A 185 -10.16 -5.18 -18.67
C THR A 185 -10.71 -6.57 -18.40
N ALA A 186 -12.01 -6.68 -18.15
CA ALA A 186 -12.67 -7.95 -17.92
C ALA A 186 -12.95 -8.65 -19.27
N PRO A 187 -13.04 -9.99 -19.27
CA PRO A 187 -13.18 -10.77 -20.50
C PRO A 187 -14.51 -10.57 -21.22
N ASP A 188 -15.51 -10.00 -20.55
CA ASP A 188 -16.79 -9.52 -21.08
C ASP A 188 -16.72 -8.12 -21.68
N ALA A 189 -15.64 -7.37 -21.45
CA ALA A 189 -15.38 -6.09 -22.13
C ALA A 189 -14.44 -6.28 -23.33
N PHE A 190 -13.31 -6.98 -23.15
CA PHE A 190 -12.33 -7.25 -24.20
C PHE A 190 -11.80 -8.67 -24.11
N SER A 191 -11.46 -9.25 -25.27
CA SER A 191 -10.86 -10.58 -25.37
C SER A 191 -9.51 -10.57 -26.09
N GLY A 192 -8.75 -11.66 -25.95
CA GLY A 192 -7.52 -11.88 -26.71
C GLY A 192 -6.39 -10.90 -26.39
N SER A 193 -5.65 -10.47 -27.43
CA SER A 193 -4.47 -9.59 -27.28
C SER A 193 -4.84 -8.16 -26.89
N GLU A 194 -5.99 -7.64 -27.33
CA GLU A 194 -6.43 -6.27 -27.02
C GLU A 194 -6.63 -6.09 -25.50
N GLN A 195 -7.21 -7.10 -24.84
CA GLN A 195 -7.37 -7.13 -23.38
C GLN A 195 -6.01 -7.04 -22.65
N ILE A 196 -5.02 -7.82 -23.10
CA ILE A 196 -3.69 -7.87 -22.47
C ILE A 196 -2.96 -6.54 -22.68
N GLU A 197 -2.96 -6.01 -23.91
CA GLU A 197 -2.33 -4.73 -24.23
C GLU A 197 -2.97 -3.57 -23.46
N LEU A 198 -4.29 -3.59 -23.28
CA LEU A 198 -4.98 -2.60 -22.46
C LEU A 198 -4.57 -2.73 -20.99
N ALA A 199 -4.56 -3.94 -20.45
CA ALA A 199 -4.14 -4.17 -19.07
C ALA A 199 -2.70 -3.70 -18.82
N GLU A 200 -1.77 -3.95 -19.75
CA GLU A 200 -0.39 -3.48 -19.67
C GLU A 200 -0.27 -1.95 -19.69
N LYS A 201 -1.03 -1.27 -20.55
CA LYS A 201 -1.06 0.20 -20.61
C LYS A 201 -1.61 0.80 -19.31
N ILE A 202 -2.68 0.23 -18.75
CA ILE A 202 -3.26 0.65 -17.47
C ILE A 202 -2.26 0.41 -16.33
N ASP A 203 -1.64 -0.77 -16.26
CA ASP A 203 -0.65 -1.12 -15.24
C ASP A 203 0.54 -0.15 -15.24
N GLY A 204 1.07 0.19 -16.43
CA GLY A 204 2.15 1.15 -16.57
C GLY A 204 1.81 2.53 -15.99
N LEU A 205 0.57 2.99 -16.13
CA LEU A 205 0.11 4.25 -15.53
C LEU A 205 -0.05 4.14 -14.01
N LEU A 206 -0.63 3.05 -13.51
CA LEU A 206 -0.88 2.82 -12.09
C LEU A 206 0.40 2.68 -11.26
N ARG A 207 1.47 2.10 -11.84
CA ARG A 207 2.76 1.91 -11.14
C ARG A 207 3.37 3.20 -10.62
N HIS A 208 3.12 4.32 -11.30
CA HIS A 208 3.59 5.64 -10.86
C HIS A 208 2.91 6.13 -9.57
N ASP A 209 1.72 5.61 -9.26
CA ASP A 209 0.96 5.94 -8.06
C ASP A 209 0.99 4.80 -7.02
N GLY A 210 1.92 3.84 -7.16
CA GLY A 210 2.08 2.74 -6.20
C GLY A 210 1.03 1.64 -6.32
N TYR A 211 0.40 1.49 -7.49
CA TYR A 211 -0.57 0.45 -7.79
C TYR A 211 -0.14 -0.41 -8.99
N THR A 212 -0.64 -1.63 -9.06
CA THR A 212 -0.47 -2.52 -10.22
C THR A 212 -1.79 -3.15 -10.59
N LEU A 213 -2.07 -3.26 -11.88
CA LEU A 213 -3.19 -4.04 -12.40
C LEU A 213 -2.68 -5.48 -12.60
N ALA A 214 -2.89 -6.33 -11.59
CA ALA A 214 -2.36 -7.68 -11.57
C ALA A 214 -3.39 -8.69 -12.08
N LEU A 215 -2.91 -9.76 -12.72
CA LEU A 215 -3.72 -10.93 -13.06
C LEU A 215 -4.32 -11.50 -11.76
N ALA A 216 -5.64 -11.44 -11.65
CA ALA A 216 -6.35 -11.90 -10.46
C ALA A 216 -6.79 -13.37 -10.57
N GLY A 217 -6.98 -13.85 -11.79
CA GLY A 217 -7.32 -15.24 -12.06
C GLY A 217 -7.76 -15.44 -13.51
N ARG A 218 -8.50 -16.52 -13.74
CA ARG A 218 -9.15 -16.81 -15.03
C ARG A 218 -10.62 -17.18 -14.82
N ILE A 219 -11.48 -16.73 -15.73
CA ILE A 219 -12.89 -17.10 -15.81
C ILE A 219 -13.11 -17.70 -17.20
N SER A 220 -13.59 -18.95 -17.26
CA SER A 220 -13.79 -19.67 -18.52
C SER A 220 -12.54 -19.72 -19.42
N GLY A 221 -11.35 -19.74 -18.83
CA GLY A 221 -10.07 -19.72 -19.53
C GLY A 221 -9.53 -18.33 -19.85
N SER A 222 -10.35 -17.27 -19.80
CA SER A 222 -9.94 -15.90 -20.06
C SER A 222 -9.41 -15.21 -18.80
N PRO A 223 -8.34 -14.39 -18.89
CA PRO A 223 -7.81 -13.69 -17.72
C PRO A 223 -8.79 -12.61 -17.23
N PHE A 224 -8.76 -12.33 -15.94
CA PHE A 224 -9.32 -11.09 -15.38
C PHE A 224 -8.32 -10.46 -14.42
N TYR A 225 -8.38 -9.13 -14.32
CA TYR A 225 -7.39 -8.35 -13.60
C TYR A 225 -8.03 -7.62 -12.42
N ALA A 226 -7.21 -7.32 -11.41
CA ALA A 226 -7.62 -6.49 -10.29
C ALA A 226 -6.48 -5.55 -9.90
N VAL A 227 -6.83 -4.32 -9.54
CA VAL A 227 -5.86 -3.36 -9.02
C VAL A 227 -5.44 -3.79 -7.62
N ARG A 228 -4.13 -3.82 -7.39
CA ARG A 228 -3.51 -4.10 -6.09
C ARG A 228 -2.48 -3.03 -5.79
N VAL A 229 -2.14 -2.85 -4.52
CA VAL A 229 -0.98 -2.05 -4.15
C VAL A 229 0.24 -2.68 -4.82
N ALA A 230 0.97 -1.88 -5.60
CA ALA A 230 2.23 -2.34 -6.18
C ALA A 230 3.16 -2.67 -5.02
N PRO A 231 3.83 -3.84 -5.02
CA PRO A 231 4.84 -4.12 -4.01
C PRO A 231 5.95 -3.06 -4.13
N THR A 232 5.91 -2.08 -3.23
CA THR A 232 6.99 -1.12 -3.03
C THR A 232 8.03 -1.81 -2.18
N GLY A 233 8.98 -2.47 -2.81
CA GLY A 233 10.00 -3.19 -2.06
C GLY A 233 10.40 -4.52 -2.68
N SER A 234 11.39 -5.15 -2.07
CA SER A 234 11.61 -6.58 -2.14
C SER A 234 10.64 -7.23 -1.15
N PRO A 235 10.13 -8.45 -1.39
CA PRO A 235 9.24 -9.14 -0.44
C PRO A 235 9.79 -9.21 0.99
N ALA A 236 11.12 -9.21 1.14
CA ALA A 236 11.78 -9.24 2.44
C ALA A 236 11.76 -7.90 3.19
N ASP A 237 11.50 -6.78 2.52
CA ASP A 237 11.74 -5.44 3.06
C ASP A 237 10.97 -5.17 4.35
N ALA A 238 9.71 -5.61 4.43
CA ALA A 238 8.89 -5.44 5.63
C ALA A 238 9.45 -6.21 6.83
N SER A 239 9.86 -7.47 6.61
CA SER A 239 10.43 -8.32 7.66
C SER A 239 11.79 -7.83 8.15
N ILE A 240 12.64 -7.35 7.22
CA ILE A 240 13.94 -6.74 7.53
C ILE A 240 13.71 -5.45 8.32
N SER A 241 12.81 -4.58 7.84
CA SER A 241 12.47 -3.31 8.51
C SER A 241 12.03 -3.53 9.95
N ALA A 242 11.13 -4.50 10.19
CA ALA A 242 10.68 -4.84 11.53
C ALA A 242 11.82 -5.31 12.44
N THR A 243 12.70 -6.18 11.95
CA THR A 243 13.84 -6.70 12.73
C THR A 243 14.84 -5.60 13.07
N LEU A 244 15.19 -4.76 12.11
CA LEU A 244 16.16 -3.68 12.31
C LEU A 244 15.61 -2.54 13.17
N ALA A 245 14.29 -2.25 13.09
CA ALA A 245 13.61 -1.32 13.99
C ALA A 245 13.62 -1.80 15.45
N ALA A 246 13.44 -3.10 15.67
CA ALA A 246 13.50 -3.69 17.01
C ALA A 246 14.91 -3.69 17.60
N PHE A 247 15.94 -3.80 16.75
CA PHE A 247 17.35 -3.77 17.16
C PHE A 247 17.85 -2.36 17.48
N ASP A 248 17.77 -1.43 16.53
CA ASP A 248 18.09 -0.02 16.75
C ASP A 248 17.25 0.87 15.82
N PRO A 249 16.25 1.59 16.35
CA PRO A 249 15.38 2.44 15.55
C PRO A 249 16.08 3.72 15.08
N THR A 250 17.20 4.13 15.69
CA THR A 250 17.77 5.46 15.47
C THR A 250 18.76 5.53 14.33
N GLN A 251 19.73 4.60 14.28
CA GLN A 251 20.78 4.62 13.28
C GLN A 251 20.61 3.49 12.28
N VAL A 252 20.44 2.24 12.74
CA VAL A 252 20.36 1.06 11.88
C VAL A 252 19.09 1.07 11.05
N HIS A 253 17.91 1.23 11.69
CA HIS A 253 16.64 1.27 10.97
C HIS A 253 16.54 2.46 10.02
N ALA A 254 16.91 3.66 10.48
CA ALA A 254 16.93 4.85 9.63
C ALA A 254 17.81 4.65 8.38
N ARG A 255 18.98 4.01 8.53
CA ARG A 255 19.89 3.73 7.42
C ARG A 255 19.33 2.70 6.44
N TRP A 256 18.66 1.67 6.95
CA TRP A 256 17.93 0.70 6.13
C TRP A 256 16.83 1.39 5.30
N THR A 257 16.00 2.23 5.91
CA THR A 257 14.96 2.99 5.22
C THR A 257 15.53 3.87 4.12
N MET A 258 16.61 4.62 4.40
CA MET A 258 17.27 5.44 3.39
C MET A 258 17.83 4.61 2.22
N ALA A 259 18.38 3.43 2.50
CA ALA A 259 18.91 2.53 1.46
C ALA A 259 17.79 2.01 0.53
N MET A 260 16.65 1.63 1.11
CA MET A 260 15.47 1.19 0.37
C MET A 260 14.90 2.30 -0.53
N GLU A 261 14.72 3.51 -0.01
CA GLU A 261 14.14 4.62 -0.76
C GLU A 261 14.98 5.01 -1.99
N ARG A 262 16.31 4.90 -1.88
CA ARG A 262 17.25 5.27 -2.94
C ARG A 262 17.49 4.19 -3.98
N ARG A 263 17.06 2.95 -3.76
CA ARG A 263 17.43 1.80 -4.62
C ARG A 263 17.00 1.98 -6.09
N GLY A 264 15.87 2.67 -6.32
CA GLY A 264 15.34 2.94 -7.66
C GLY A 264 15.87 4.22 -8.30
N SER A 265 16.00 5.29 -7.52
CA SER A 265 16.32 6.65 -7.99
C SER A 265 17.81 7.00 -7.94
N GLU A 266 18.54 6.48 -6.93
CA GLU A 266 19.94 6.79 -6.67
C GLU A 266 20.79 5.51 -6.42
N PRO A 267 21.02 4.67 -7.46
CA PRO A 267 21.64 3.35 -7.26
C PRO A 267 23.00 3.36 -6.55
N ALA A 268 23.87 4.34 -6.85
CA ALA A 268 25.17 4.46 -6.19
C ALA A 268 25.05 4.85 -4.70
N GLY A 269 24.09 5.72 -4.38
CA GLY A 269 23.78 6.11 -3.01
C GLY A 269 23.23 4.95 -2.20
N ALA A 270 22.29 4.19 -2.77
CA ALA A 270 21.73 2.99 -2.16
C ALA A 270 22.78 1.92 -1.86
N ILE A 271 23.71 1.67 -2.79
CA ILE A 271 24.84 0.74 -2.57
C ILE A 271 25.73 1.19 -1.41
N THR A 272 26.01 2.49 -1.33
CA THR A 272 26.82 3.05 -0.24
C THR A 272 26.12 2.86 1.10
N LEU A 273 24.82 3.16 1.17
CA LEU A 273 24.02 2.97 2.39
C LEU A 273 23.91 1.49 2.79
N ALA A 274 23.79 0.57 1.82
CA ALA A 274 23.77 -0.87 2.08
C ALA A 274 25.06 -1.36 2.76
N ARG A 275 26.23 -0.85 2.31
CA ARG A 275 27.51 -1.12 2.98
C ARG A 275 27.54 -0.54 4.38
N THR A 276 27.20 0.75 4.53
CA THR A 276 27.24 1.43 5.82
C THR A 276 26.30 0.75 6.83
N LEU A 277 25.12 0.30 6.40
CA LEU A 277 24.21 -0.49 7.23
C LEU A 277 24.90 -1.69 7.89
N LEU A 278 25.68 -2.47 7.13
CA LEU A 278 26.41 -3.60 7.68
C LEU A 278 27.55 -3.16 8.61
N GLU A 279 28.22 -2.05 8.31
CA GLU A 279 29.25 -1.49 9.19
C GLU A 279 28.63 -1.10 10.54
N ASP A 280 27.47 -0.46 10.54
CA ASP A 280 26.80 -0.05 11.79
C ASP A 280 26.27 -1.23 12.58
N VAL A 281 25.66 -2.22 11.92
CA VAL A 281 25.22 -3.45 12.60
C VAL A 281 26.42 -4.16 13.23
N CYS A 282 27.55 -4.24 12.53
CA CYS A 282 28.76 -4.84 13.11
C CYS A 282 29.27 -4.05 14.31
N LYS A 283 29.34 -2.72 14.21
CA LYS A 283 29.79 -1.85 15.30
C LYS A 283 28.89 -1.95 16.51
N TRP A 284 27.57 -1.87 16.31
CA TRP A 284 26.58 -2.01 17.40
C TRP A 284 26.70 -3.34 18.12
N ILE A 285 26.78 -4.46 17.39
CA ILE A 285 26.90 -5.77 18.03
C ILE A 285 28.24 -5.93 18.74
N LEU A 286 29.35 -5.45 18.16
CA LEU A 286 30.67 -5.48 18.81
C LEU A 286 30.66 -4.65 20.10
N GLU A 287 30.05 -3.47 20.09
CA GLU A 287 29.88 -2.60 21.26
C GLU A 287 29.05 -3.31 22.35
N GLU A 288 27.90 -3.89 22.00
CA GLU A 288 27.08 -4.66 22.96
C GLU A 288 27.81 -5.91 23.49
N ALA A 289 28.72 -6.49 22.69
CA ALA A 289 29.54 -7.63 23.10
C ALA A 289 30.73 -7.24 24.00
N GLY A 290 30.99 -5.94 24.20
CA GLY A 290 32.15 -5.44 24.94
C GLY A 290 33.47 -5.59 24.19
N GLU A 291 33.42 -5.68 22.86
CA GLU A 291 34.57 -5.88 21.99
C GLU A 291 34.98 -4.56 21.31
N THR A 292 36.28 -4.30 21.21
CA THR A 292 36.78 -3.04 20.66
C THR A 292 36.95 -3.08 19.14
N TRP A 293 36.56 -2.00 18.47
CA TRP A 293 36.82 -1.74 17.05
C TRP A 293 37.53 -0.39 16.86
N GLN A 294 38.18 -0.20 15.72
CA GLN A 294 38.89 1.04 15.37
C GLN A 294 38.11 1.77 14.28
N GLU A 295 38.11 3.11 14.29
CA GLU A 295 37.44 3.90 13.24
C GLU A 295 37.95 3.60 11.83
N ALA A 296 39.21 3.16 11.70
CA ALA A 296 39.82 2.76 10.44
C ALA A 296 39.42 1.35 9.97
N ASP A 297 38.75 0.55 10.79
CA ASP A 297 38.31 -0.79 10.41
C ASP A 297 37.23 -0.69 9.32
N ASP A 298 37.50 -1.32 8.18
CA ASP A 298 36.53 -1.45 7.10
C ASP A 298 35.54 -2.59 7.35
N LEU A 299 34.49 -2.66 6.53
CA LEU A 299 33.46 -3.69 6.65
C LEU A 299 34.04 -5.13 6.74
N PRO A 300 34.98 -5.57 5.88
CA PRO A 300 35.65 -6.86 6.05
C PRO A 300 36.33 -7.06 7.41
N ALA A 301 37.06 -6.06 7.93
CA ALA A 301 37.70 -6.13 9.23
C ALA A 301 36.69 -6.24 10.38
N LEU A 302 35.64 -5.41 10.36
CA LEU A 302 34.54 -5.43 11.33
C LEU A 302 33.83 -6.80 11.35
N TYR A 303 33.49 -7.33 10.17
CA TYR A 303 32.82 -8.62 10.05
C TYR A 303 33.68 -9.78 10.56
N ARG A 304 35.00 -9.77 10.32
CA ARG A 304 35.90 -10.81 10.86
C ARG A 304 35.95 -10.79 12.38
N LYS A 305 35.96 -9.61 13.00
CA LYS A 305 35.88 -9.49 14.47
C LYS A 305 34.54 -10.03 14.97
N LEU A 306 33.44 -9.57 14.38
CA LEU A 306 32.09 -10.00 14.75
C LEU A 306 31.87 -11.50 14.57
N SER A 307 32.36 -12.08 13.46
CA SER A 307 32.23 -13.50 13.16
C SER A 307 32.84 -14.38 14.25
N LYS A 308 33.95 -13.96 14.87
CA LYS A 308 34.54 -14.66 16.03
C LYS A 308 33.63 -14.57 17.27
N VAL A 309 33.10 -13.39 17.56
CA VAL A 309 32.15 -13.18 18.68
C VAL A 309 30.91 -14.05 18.53
N LEU A 310 30.40 -14.13 17.29
CA LEU A 310 29.24 -14.90 16.91
C LEU A 310 29.56 -16.35 16.49
N LYS A 311 30.78 -16.86 16.70
CA LYS A 311 31.20 -18.23 16.27
C LYS A 311 30.67 -18.63 14.88
N LEU A 312 30.76 -17.69 13.94
CA LEU A 312 30.35 -17.83 12.54
C LEU A 312 31.54 -18.18 11.65
N ALA A 313 32.72 -18.40 12.22
CA ALA A 313 33.89 -18.81 11.46
C ALA A 313 33.62 -20.23 10.90
N PRO A 314 33.87 -20.50 9.61
CA PRO A 314 33.65 -21.82 9.02
C PRO A 314 34.36 -22.95 9.78
N ASP A 315 35.50 -22.67 10.40
CA ASP A 315 36.27 -23.65 11.18
C ASP A 315 35.60 -24.05 12.50
N ASP A 316 34.65 -23.27 13.01
CA ASP A 316 33.87 -23.58 14.22
C ASP A 316 32.75 -24.60 13.97
N HIS A 317 32.50 -24.99 12.72
CA HIS A 317 31.40 -25.89 12.34
C HIS A 317 31.94 -27.20 11.76
N THR A 318 31.32 -28.34 12.07
CA THR A 318 31.76 -29.65 11.56
C THR A 318 31.17 -29.98 10.19
N GLU A 319 29.95 -29.55 9.95
CA GLU A 319 29.21 -29.86 8.74
C GLU A 319 29.66 -29.01 7.55
N GLN A 320 30.08 -29.67 6.47
CA GLN A 320 30.63 -29.03 5.28
C GLN A 320 29.65 -28.05 4.62
N VAL A 321 28.34 -28.32 4.69
CA VAL A 321 27.30 -27.44 4.13
C VAL A 321 27.27 -26.09 4.86
N PHE A 322 27.31 -26.10 6.20
CA PHE A 322 27.34 -24.87 6.99
C PHE A 322 28.63 -24.06 6.75
N LYS A 323 29.78 -24.74 6.59
CA LYS A 323 31.04 -24.06 6.21
C LYS A 323 30.91 -23.29 4.89
N GLN A 324 30.29 -23.91 3.89
CA GLN A 324 30.11 -23.29 2.57
C GLN A 324 29.16 -22.10 2.62
N ILE A 325 28.05 -22.20 3.37
CA ILE A 325 27.09 -21.11 3.53
C ILE A 325 27.77 -19.92 4.22
N LEU A 326 28.44 -20.15 5.36
CA LEU A 326 29.12 -19.09 6.11
C LEU A 326 30.30 -18.47 5.34
N GLY A 327 31.03 -19.27 4.56
CA GLY A 327 32.05 -18.77 3.64
C GLY A 327 31.46 -17.92 2.50
N SER A 328 30.27 -18.27 2.02
CA SER A 328 29.53 -17.45 1.04
C SER A 328 29.06 -16.13 1.66
N CYS A 329 28.57 -16.14 2.90
CA CYS A 329 28.22 -14.93 3.65
C CYS A 329 29.43 -13.99 3.80
N GLN A 330 30.59 -14.51 4.16
CA GLN A 330 31.82 -13.73 4.22
C GLN A 330 32.18 -13.11 2.86
N SER A 331 32.08 -13.90 1.79
CA SER A 331 32.36 -13.44 0.42
C SER A 331 31.41 -12.32 -0.03
N VAL A 332 30.14 -12.37 0.36
CA VAL A 332 29.15 -11.31 0.12
C VAL A 332 29.55 -10.02 0.83
N VAL A 333 29.93 -10.10 2.11
CA VAL A 333 30.36 -8.94 2.90
C VAL A 333 31.63 -8.30 2.33
N GLU A 334 32.62 -9.13 1.95
CA GLU A 334 33.85 -8.66 1.31
C GLU A 334 33.56 -7.98 -0.05
N SER A 335 32.67 -8.56 -0.85
CA SER A 335 32.27 -8.00 -2.15
C SER A 335 31.52 -6.67 -1.99
N LEU A 336 30.61 -6.55 -1.02
CA LEU A 336 29.92 -5.29 -0.71
C LEU A 336 30.88 -4.22 -0.19
N GLY A 337 31.84 -4.59 0.65
CA GLY A 337 32.88 -3.68 1.14
C GLY A 337 33.72 -3.08 0.00
N ALA A 338 34.12 -3.92 -0.96
CA ALA A 338 34.93 -3.54 -2.12
C ALA A 338 34.16 -2.72 -3.18
N LEU A 339 32.83 -2.81 -3.21
CA LEU A 339 31.99 -2.21 -4.26
C LEU A 339 32.09 -0.68 -4.28
N ARG A 340 32.21 -0.02 -3.11
CA ARG A 340 32.37 1.44 -3.03
C ARG A 340 33.66 1.92 -3.67
N ASN A 341 34.79 1.24 -3.49
CA ASN A 341 36.07 1.70 -4.01
C ASN A 341 36.04 1.74 -5.55
N LYS A 342 35.46 0.71 -6.17
CA LYS A 342 35.26 0.64 -7.62
C LYS A 342 34.26 1.68 -8.16
N LEU A 343 33.27 2.08 -7.36
CA LEU A 343 32.25 3.08 -7.71
C LEU A 343 32.67 4.53 -7.41
N SER A 344 33.47 4.74 -6.36
CA SER A 344 34.08 6.02 -5.99
C SER A 344 35.15 6.40 -7.01
N ASP A 345 35.99 5.43 -7.40
CA ASP A 345 36.91 5.60 -8.52
C ASP A 345 36.16 6.00 -9.77
N ALA A 346 34.93 5.50 -9.99
CA ALA A 346 34.12 5.77 -11.16
C ALA A 346 33.70 7.25 -11.37
N HIS A 347 33.94 8.14 -10.41
CA HIS A 347 33.73 9.59 -10.55
C HIS A 347 34.88 10.32 -11.27
N SER A 348 36.03 9.68 -11.50
CA SER A 348 37.04 10.23 -12.42
C SER A 348 36.56 10.17 -13.90
N PRO A 349 36.96 11.13 -14.76
CA PRO A 349 36.48 11.23 -16.14
C PRO A 349 37.22 10.28 -17.10
N GLY A 350 37.09 8.96 -16.89
CA GLY A 350 37.69 7.92 -17.74
C GLY A 350 36.70 7.27 -18.73
N PRO A 351 37.11 6.90 -19.96
CA PRO A 351 36.21 6.57 -21.08
C PRO A 351 35.51 5.19 -21.06
N LYS A 352 35.76 4.32 -20.08
CA LYS A 352 35.12 2.97 -19.99
C LYS A 352 34.76 2.61 -18.55
N ARG A 353 33.59 3.01 -18.04
CA ARG A 353 33.17 2.70 -16.66
C ARG A 353 31.73 2.22 -16.53
N ALA A 354 31.54 1.19 -15.70
CA ALA A 354 30.24 0.61 -15.39
C ALA A 354 29.51 1.47 -14.34
N ARG A 355 28.40 2.10 -14.72
CA ARG A 355 27.52 2.84 -13.81
C ARG A 355 26.57 1.85 -13.11
N PRO A 356 26.41 1.88 -11.78
CA PRO A 356 25.46 1.02 -11.10
C PRO A 356 24.04 1.36 -11.55
N GLN A 357 23.28 0.33 -11.89
CA GLN A 357 21.90 0.42 -12.33
C GLN A 357 20.96 0.03 -11.17
N PRO A 358 19.66 0.36 -11.22
CA PRO A 358 18.71 0.02 -10.16
C PRO A 358 18.77 -1.45 -9.74
N ARG A 359 18.86 -2.39 -10.69
CA ARG A 359 19.00 -3.83 -10.40
C ARG A 359 20.24 -4.19 -9.56
N HIS A 360 21.35 -3.46 -9.72
CA HIS A 360 22.56 -3.69 -8.93
C HIS A 360 22.39 -3.16 -7.50
N ALA A 361 21.73 -2.01 -7.35
CA ALA A 361 21.40 -1.45 -6.05
C ALA A 361 20.40 -2.32 -5.30
N GLU A 362 19.37 -2.82 -5.98
CA GLU A 362 18.39 -3.74 -5.43
C GLU A 362 19.05 -5.01 -4.88
N LEU A 363 19.94 -5.64 -5.66
CA LEU A 363 20.69 -6.81 -5.18
C LEU A 363 21.55 -6.48 -3.95
N ALA A 364 22.28 -5.36 -3.98
CA ALA A 364 23.16 -4.96 -2.88
C ALA A 364 22.37 -4.66 -1.58
N VAL A 365 21.27 -3.92 -1.68
CA VAL A 365 20.39 -3.59 -0.55
C VAL A 365 19.77 -4.86 0.02
N ASN A 366 19.27 -5.77 -0.82
CA ASN A 366 18.68 -7.03 -0.37
C ASN A 366 19.70 -7.94 0.33
N LEU A 367 20.91 -8.07 -0.22
CA LEU A 367 21.99 -8.85 0.41
C LEU A 367 22.40 -8.25 1.76
N ALA A 368 22.53 -6.92 1.85
CA ALA A 368 22.85 -6.25 3.09
C ALA A 368 21.75 -6.40 4.14
N GLY A 369 20.48 -6.22 3.76
CA GLY A 369 19.34 -6.39 4.66
C GLY A 369 19.21 -7.81 5.20
N ALA A 370 19.38 -8.82 4.35
CA ALA A 370 19.38 -10.23 4.75
C ALA A 370 20.54 -10.55 5.72
N MET A 371 21.74 -10.07 5.40
CA MET A 371 22.92 -10.27 6.25
C MET A 371 22.77 -9.57 7.61
N ALA A 372 22.31 -8.31 7.62
CA ALA A 372 22.06 -7.55 8.83
C ALA A 372 21.06 -8.26 9.74
N THR A 373 19.94 -8.71 9.17
CA THR A 373 18.89 -9.45 9.90
C THR A 373 19.45 -10.75 10.48
N PHE A 374 20.24 -11.51 9.71
CA PHE A 374 20.88 -12.73 10.19
C PHE A 374 21.85 -12.47 11.36
N LEU A 375 22.69 -11.43 11.26
CA LEU A 375 23.64 -11.07 12.32
C LEU A 375 22.93 -10.65 13.60
N VAL A 376 21.89 -9.81 13.49
CA VAL A 376 21.06 -9.36 14.62
C VAL A 376 20.35 -10.56 15.27
N ALA A 377 19.67 -11.40 14.49
CA ALA A 377 18.97 -12.57 15.02
C ALA A 377 19.93 -13.54 15.73
N THR A 378 21.12 -13.74 15.16
CA THR A 378 22.17 -14.57 15.75
C THR A 378 22.70 -14.00 17.06
N TRP A 379 22.77 -12.68 17.18
CA TRP A 379 23.19 -12.00 18.40
C TRP A 379 22.16 -12.10 19.51
N GLU A 380 20.88 -11.82 19.21
CA GLU A 380 19.79 -11.93 20.18
C GLU A 380 19.64 -13.35 20.74
N ALA A 381 19.67 -14.37 19.86
CA ALA A 381 19.64 -15.77 20.30
C ALA A 381 20.81 -16.13 21.25
N ARG A 382 21.97 -15.47 21.10
CA ARG A 382 23.10 -15.65 22.02
C ARG A 382 22.95 -14.89 23.33
N LYS A 383 22.36 -13.71 23.31
CA LYS A 383 22.03 -12.96 24.53
C LYS A 383 21.09 -13.77 25.40
N GLU A 384 20.05 -14.35 24.80
CA GLU A 384 19.12 -15.25 25.48
C GLU A 384 19.81 -16.48 26.08
N ALA A 385 20.68 -17.16 25.32
CA ALA A 385 21.41 -18.33 25.81
C ALA A 385 22.37 -18.00 26.97
N ARG A 386 23.00 -16.82 26.98
CA ARG A 386 23.88 -16.35 28.07
C ARG A 386 23.09 -15.89 29.30
N GLY A 387 21.92 -15.28 29.10
CA GLY A 387 20.99 -14.89 30.18
C GLY A 387 20.32 -16.10 30.85
N GLY A 388 20.07 -17.18 30.11
CA GLY A 388 19.52 -18.43 30.64
C GLY A 388 20.49 -19.19 31.56
N SER A 389 21.77 -19.26 31.21
CA SER A 389 22.75 -20.05 32.01
C SER A 389 23.11 -19.38 33.35
N SER A 390 22.95 -18.06 33.45
CA SER A 390 23.15 -17.31 34.71
C SER A 390 21.98 -17.50 35.69
N SER A 391 20.78 -17.86 35.21
CA SER A 391 19.61 -18.20 36.03
C SER A 391 19.70 -19.63 36.62
N GLU A 392 20.15 -20.62 35.83
CA GLU A 392 20.31 -22.00 36.32
C GLU A 392 21.47 -22.16 37.32
N ALA A 393 22.56 -21.40 37.18
CA ALA A 393 23.67 -21.44 38.13
C ALA A 393 23.28 -20.94 39.54
N ALA A 394 22.25 -20.08 39.65
CA ALA A 394 21.74 -19.61 40.94
C ALA A 394 20.88 -20.65 41.69
N HIS A 395 20.40 -21.71 41.01
CA HIS A 395 19.59 -22.77 41.62
C HIS A 395 20.37 -24.04 41.99
N GLY A 396 21.68 -24.10 41.69
CA GLY A 396 22.51 -25.31 41.83
C GLY A 396 23.26 -25.50 43.17
N ILE A 397 23.22 -24.55 44.11
CA ILE A 397 23.92 -24.69 45.41
C ILE A 397 22.91 -25.14 46.48
N GLY A 398 22.65 -26.45 46.57
CA GLY A 398 21.65 -26.88 47.55
C GLY A 398 21.39 -28.37 47.75
N ARG A 399 22.34 -29.30 47.51
CA ARG A 399 22.21 -30.67 48.04
C ARG A 399 23.55 -31.25 48.51
N LYS A 400 23.80 -31.13 49.82
CA LYS A 400 24.68 -32.06 50.55
C LYS A 400 23.96 -33.42 50.65
N PRO A 401 24.66 -34.56 50.51
CA PRO A 401 24.07 -35.86 50.81
C PRO A 401 24.02 -36.06 52.33
N ARG A 402 22.87 -36.52 52.82
CA ARG A 402 22.75 -37.25 54.09
C ARG A 402 22.24 -38.64 53.73
N GLY A 403 22.96 -39.66 54.16
CA GLY A 403 22.69 -41.08 53.92
C GLY A 403 23.99 -41.83 53.75
#